data_AF-A0A1M3HQC8-F1
#
_entry.id   AF-A0A1M3HQC8-F1
#
_cell.length_a   1.000
_cell.length_b   1.000
_cell.length_c   1.000
_cell.angle_alpha   90.00
_cell.angle_beta   90.00
_cell.angle_gamma   90.00
#
_symmetry.space_group_name_H-M   'P 1'
#
loop_
_entity.id
_entity.type
_entity.pdbx_description
1 polymer ?
#
loop_
_entity_poly.entity_id
_entity_poly.type
_entity_poly.pdbx_seq_one_letter_code
_entity_poly.pdbx_strand_id
1 'polypeptide(L)'
;MSDYKKTKAVFTYCFQVWMTAVMFGPVVYLIWYSKQFDGFTDWMGFEIIIGLYSIMYSIPGMLFFSGGAAFVFLRPWPIAAKRIVLSIWSSLLTIAAFGILFDRPITTKMDMFPGSICYCLPSILSIWIYRWPRRMK
;
A
#
# COMPACT_ATOMS: atom_id res chain seq x y z
N MET A 1 -8.04 7.98 29.65
CA MET A 1 -8.48 8.28 28.27
C MET A 1 -8.94 6.99 27.62
N SER A 2 -10.19 6.92 27.17
CA SER A 2 -10.80 5.69 26.63
C SER A 2 -9.94 5.12 25.49
N ASP A 3 -9.65 3.82 25.55
CA ASP A 3 -8.89 3.07 24.52
C ASP A 3 -9.44 3.28 23.11
N TYR A 4 -10.74 3.58 23.01
CA TYR A 4 -11.41 4.01 21.79
C TYR A 4 -10.69 5.17 21.06
N LYS A 5 -10.22 6.21 21.78
CA LYS A 5 -9.56 7.36 21.15
C LYS A 5 -8.20 6.99 20.54
N LYS A 6 -7.48 6.04 21.15
CA LYS A 6 -6.18 5.56 20.63
C LYS A 6 -6.40 4.67 19.40
N THR A 7 -7.35 3.74 19.46
CA THR A 7 -7.72 2.86 18.35
C THR A 7 -8.19 3.66 17.14
N LYS A 8 -9.03 4.69 17.37
CA LYS A 8 -9.48 5.59 16.31
C LYS A 8 -8.30 6.31 15.62
N ALA A 9 -7.35 6.84 16.39
CA ALA A 9 -6.21 7.55 15.82
C ALA A 9 -5.29 6.64 14.97
N VAL A 10 -5.07 5.41 15.43
CA VAL A 10 -4.33 4.38 14.68
C VAL A 10 -5.06 4.02 13.39
N PHE A 11 -6.36 3.75 13.48
CA PHE A 11 -7.18 3.42 12.31
C PHE A 11 -7.19 4.54 11.28
N THR A 12 -7.38 5.79 11.71
CA THR A 12 -7.34 6.96 10.82
C THR A 12 -5.99 7.11 10.13
N TYR A 13 -4.88 6.91 10.85
CA TYR A 13 -3.54 6.92 10.25
C TYR A 13 -3.39 5.83 9.20
N CYS A 14 -3.79 4.59 9.52
CA CYS A 14 -3.73 3.48 8.58
C CYS A 14 -4.60 3.70 7.35
N PHE A 15 -5.80 4.25 7.53
CA PHE A 15 -6.70 4.60 6.44
C PHE A 15 -6.11 5.67 5.53
N GLN A 16 -5.48 6.70 6.08
CA GLN A 16 -4.83 7.77 5.30
C GLN A 16 -3.67 7.23 4.45
N VAL A 17 -2.81 6.40 5.04
CA VAL A 17 -1.70 5.72 4.36
C VAL A 17 -2.22 4.86 3.21
N TRP A 18 -3.21 4.02 3.52
CA TRP A 18 -3.82 3.12 2.55
C TRP A 18 -4.48 3.91 1.41
N MET A 19 -5.35 4.87 1.71
CA MET A 19 -6.02 5.72 0.71
C MET A 19 -5.02 6.46 -0.18
N THR A 20 -3.90 6.94 0.36
CA THR A 20 -2.86 7.59 -0.45
C THR A 20 -2.19 6.62 -1.39
N ALA A 21 -1.83 5.44 -0.90
CA ALA A 21 -1.24 4.41 -1.75
C ALA A 21 -2.18 4.01 -2.90
N VAL A 22 -3.44 3.89 -2.55
CA VAL A 22 -4.56 3.49 -3.39
C VAL A 22 -4.87 4.54 -4.47
N MET A 23 -4.86 5.83 -4.13
CA MET A 23 -5.14 6.91 -5.08
C MET A 23 -3.93 7.24 -5.98
N PHE A 24 -2.73 7.26 -5.42
CA PHE A 24 -1.53 7.68 -6.16
C PHE A 24 -0.82 6.53 -6.89
N GLY A 25 -0.91 5.30 -6.39
CA GLY A 25 -0.28 4.14 -7.05
C GLY A 25 -0.67 3.97 -8.53
N PRO A 26 -1.97 4.02 -8.87
CA PRO A 26 -2.43 3.96 -10.25
C PRO A 26 -1.96 5.14 -11.10
N VAL A 27 -1.92 6.35 -10.53
CA VAL A 27 -1.44 7.54 -11.23
C VAL A 27 0.05 7.40 -11.55
N VAL A 28 0.86 6.94 -10.58
CA VAL A 28 2.29 6.67 -10.78
C VAL A 28 2.50 5.57 -11.81
N TYR A 29 1.68 4.51 -11.76
CA TYR A 29 1.72 3.42 -12.75
C TYR A 29 1.41 3.92 -14.17
N LEU A 30 0.35 4.72 -14.33
CA LEU A 30 -0.02 5.31 -15.61
C LEU A 30 1.08 6.23 -16.16
N ILE A 31 1.67 7.09 -15.32
CA ILE A 31 2.79 7.96 -15.74
C ILE A 31 4.01 7.15 -16.18
N TRP A 32 4.27 6.03 -15.48
CA TRP A 32 5.39 5.17 -15.80
C TRP A 32 5.18 4.43 -17.13
N TYR A 33 3.99 3.87 -17.33
CA TYR A 33 3.63 3.09 -18.51
C TYR A 33 3.17 3.93 -19.71
N SER A 34 2.84 5.21 -19.55
CA SER A 34 2.38 6.08 -20.64
C SER A 34 3.41 6.28 -21.75
N LYS A 35 4.68 5.89 -21.51
CA LYS A 35 5.75 5.91 -22.53
C LYS A 35 5.78 4.65 -23.40
N GLN A 36 5.10 3.58 -22.99
CA GLN A 36 5.08 2.28 -23.69
C GLN A 36 3.74 2.00 -24.38
N PHE A 37 2.69 2.76 -24.06
CA PHE A 37 1.39 2.63 -24.71
C PHE A 37 1.26 3.63 -25.87
N ASP A 38 1.27 3.11 -27.11
CA ASP A 38 0.72 3.82 -28.26
C ASP A 38 -0.81 3.88 -28.11
N GLY A 39 -1.28 4.80 -27.26
CA GLY A 39 -2.70 5.12 -27.10
C GLY A 39 -3.38 4.55 -25.85
N PHE A 40 -4.48 5.21 -25.46
CA PHE A 40 -5.35 4.92 -24.32
C PHE A 40 -6.18 3.61 -24.48
N THR A 41 -5.83 2.77 -25.45
CA THR A 41 -6.69 1.74 -26.06
C THR A 41 -6.25 0.31 -25.82
N ASP A 42 -5.14 0.06 -25.14
CA ASP A 42 -4.69 -1.31 -24.88
C ASP A 42 -5.47 -1.89 -23.68
N TRP A 43 -6.57 -2.57 -24.01
CA TRP A 43 -7.60 -3.09 -23.08
C TRP A 43 -7.00 -3.96 -21.95
N MET A 44 -5.91 -4.69 -22.22
CA MET A 44 -5.18 -5.46 -21.21
C MET A 44 -4.54 -4.60 -20.12
N GLY A 45 -3.98 -3.43 -20.47
CA GLY A 45 -3.40 -2.51 -19.48
C GLY A 45 -4.45 -1.93 -18.55
N PHE A 46 -5.66 -1.69 -19.07
CA PHE A 46 -6.81 -1.23 -18.31
C PHE A 46 -7.36 -2.31 -17.36
N GLU A 47 -7.48 -3.57 -17.81
CA GLU A 47 -7.88 -4.70 -16.97
C GLU A 47 -6.90 -4.98 -15.84
N ILE A 48 -5.59 -4.87 -16.11
CA ILE A 48 -4.54 -4.99 -15.09
C ILE A 48 -4.68 -3.88 -14.03
N ILE A 49 -4.90 -2.63 -14.46
CA ILE A 49 -5.12 -1.51 -13.56
C ILE A 49 -6.38 -1.73 -12.71
N ILE A 50 -7.48 -2.18 -13.31
CA ILE A 50 -8.75 -2.47 -12.61
C ILE A 50 -8.62 -3.66 -11.65
N GLY A 51 -7.92 -4.72 -12.03
CA GLY A 51 -7.70 -5.89 -11.17
C GLY A 51 -6.82 -5.56 -9.96
N LEU A 52 -5.73 -4.80 -10.19
CA LEU A 52 -4.89 -4.25 -9.14
C LEU A 52 -5.65 -3.27 -8.25
N TYR A 53 -6.49 -2.41 -8.84
CA TYR A 53 -7.46 -1.59 -8.13
C TYR A 53 -8.31 -2.47 -7.22
N SER A 54 -8.97 -3.49 -7.77
CA SER A 54 -9.99 -4.27 -7.05
C SER A 54 -9.42 -5.01 -5.83
N ILE A 55 -8.18 -5.49 -5.90
CA ILE A 55 -7.52 -6.20 -4.79
C ILE A 55 -6.80 -5.26 -3.83
N MET A 56 -6.19 -4.16 -4.29
CA MET A 56 -5.59 -3.18 -3.38
C MET A 56 -6.62 -2.28 -2.68
N TYR A 57 -7.76 -2.01 -3.33
CA TYR A 57 -8.97 -1.42 -2.72
C TYR A 57 -9.76 -2.42 -1.86
N SER A 58 -9.35 -3.68 -1.81
CA SER A 58 -10.09 -4.67 -1.04
C SER A 58 -9.97 -4.37 0.46
N ILE A 59 -11.12 -4.42 1.15
CA ILE A 59 -11.23 -4.33 2.60
C ILE A 59 -10.22 -5.26 3.32
N PRO A 60 -9.95 -6.50 2.86
CA PRO A 60 -8.91 -7.35 3.42
C PRO A 60 -7.52 -6.71 3.49
N GLY A 61 -7.04 -6.06 2.42
CA GLY A 61 -5.71 -5.42 2.41
C GLY A 61 -5.58 -4.32 3.45
N MET A 62 -6.63 -3.50 3.59
CA MET A 62 -6.71 -2.46 4.61
C MET A 62 -6.75 -3.05 6.04
N LEU A 63 -7.48 -4.15 6.24
CA LEU A 63 -7.57 -4.83 7.54
C LEU A 63 -6.23 -5.46 7.94
N PHE A 64 -5.52 -6.13 7.02
CA PHE A 64 -4.20 -6.69 7.28
C PHE A 64 -3.16 -5.61 7.59
N PHE A 65 -3.19 -4.49 6.87
CA PHE A 65 -2.32 -3.36 7.17
C PHE A 65 -2.62 -2.77 8.55
N SER A 66 -3.91 -2.54 8.85
CA SER A 66 -4.35 -1.97 10.14
C SER A 66 -4.06 -2.91 11.32
N GLY A 67 -4.21 -4.22 11.15
CA GLY A 67 -3.87 -5.23 12.16
C GLY A 67 -2.37 -5.27 12.45
N GLY A 68 -1.54 -5.31 11.40
CA GLY A 68 -0.08 -5.24 11.54
C GLY A 68 0.37 -3.93 12.19
N ALA A 69 -0.25 -2.81 11.82
CA ALA A 69 0.02 -1.52 12.43
C ALA A 69 -0.36 -1.50 13.91
N ALA A 70 -1.54 -1.99 14.29
CA ALA A 70 -1.96 -2.09 15.68
C ALA A 70 -0.95 -2.87 16.52
N PHE A 71 -0.45 -4.00 16.00
CA PHE A 71 0.60 -4.78 16.65
C PHE A 71 1.90 -3.97 16.85
N VAL A 72 2.37 -3.26 15.82
CA VAL A 72 3.58 -2.41 15.86
C VAL A 72 3.39 -1.23 16.83
N PHE A 73 2.18 -0.65 16.89
CA PHE A 73 1.88 0.48 17.77
C PHE A 73 2.03 0.13 19.25
N LEU A 74 1.67 -1.10 19.64
CA LEU A 74 1.78 -1.58 21.03
C LEU A 74 3.22 -1.79 21.50
N ARG A 75 4.18 -1.95 20.58
CA ARG A 75 5.59 -2.20 20.93
C ARG A 75 6.28 -0.95 21.48
N PRO A 76 7.20 -1.07 22.46
CA PRO A 76 7.95 0.06 23.03
C PRO A 76 9.14 0.49 22.15
N TRP A 77 8.99 0.42 20.82
CA TRP A 77 10.05 0.77 19.88
C TRP A 77 10.08 2.28 19.56
N PRO A 78 11.24 2.83 19.14
CA PRO A 78 11.32 4.18 18.62
C PRO A 78 10.46 4.33 17.35
N ILE A 79 9.93 5.55 17.13
CA ILE A 79 9.01 5.85 16.01
C ILE A 79 9.64 5.48 14.66
N ALA A 80 10.94 5.73 14.49
CA ALA A 80 11.67 5.37 13.27
C ALA A 80 11.61 3.86 13.00
N ALA A 81 11.87 3.02 14.01
CA ALA A 81 11.79 1.56 13.87
C ALA A 81 10.37 1.10 13.52
N LYS A 82 9.35 1.70 14.13
CA LYS A 82 7.94 1.39 13.81
C LYS A 82 7.59 1.73 12.37
N ARG A 83 8.09 2.86 11.86
CA ARG A 83 7.90 3.28 10.45
C ARG A 83 8.61 2.35 9.48
N ILE A 84 9.83 1.91 9.80
CA ILE A 84 10.57 0.94 8.98
C ILE A 84 9.80 -0.39 8.91
N VAL A 85 9.37 -0.93 10.05
CA VAL A 85 8.61 -2.19 10.10
C VAL A 85 7.30 -2.07 9.33
N LEU A 86 6.58 -0.95 9.48
CA LEU A 86 5.36 -0.68 8.72
C LEU A 86 5.61 -0.55 7.22
N SER A 87 6.73 0.06 6.83
CA SER A 87 7.10 0.18 5.41
C SER A 87 7.34 -1.20 4.81
N ILE A 88 8.10 -2.05 5.51
CA ILE A 88 8.34 -3.45 5.10
C ILE A 88 7.01 -4.21 5.02
N TRP A 89 6.17 -4.10 6.06
CA TRP A 89 4.85 -4.74 6.10
C TRP A 89 3.97 -4.33 4.93
N SER A 90 3.91 -3.03 4.63
CA SER A 90 3.16 -2.53 3.49
C SER A 90 3.70 -3.05 2.17
N SER A 91 5.02 -3.06 1.98
CA SER A 91 5.62 -3.56 0.75
C SER A 91 5.31 -5.04 0.52
N LEU A 92 5.36 -5.85 1.58
CA LEU A 92 5.00 -7.27 1.52
C LEU A 92 3.54 -7.46 1.13
N LEU A 93 2.62 -6.68 1.71
CA LEU A 93 1.20 -6.75 1.35
C LEU A 93 0.96 -6.39 -0.12
N THR A 94 1.64 -5.36 -0.62
CA THR A 94 1.57 -4.98 -2.03
C THR A 94 2.12 -6.09 -2.92
N ILE A 95 3.33 -6.59 -2.66
CA ILE A 95 3.94 -7.66 -3.45
C ILE A 95 3.10 -8.95 -3.43
N ALA A 96 2.56 -9.32 -2.27
CA ALA A 96 1.69 -10.49 -2.13
C ALA A 96 0.39 -10.33 -2.93
N ALA A 97 -0.22 -9.14 -2.93
CA ALA A 97 -1.41 -8.87 -3.73
C ALA A 97 -1.13 -9.03 -5.23
N PHE A 98 0.02 -8.53 -5.71
CA PHE A 98 0.47 -8.77 -7.08
C PHE A 98 0.70 -10.27 -7.35
N GLY A 99 1.35 -10.98 -6.42
CA GLY A 99 1.58 -12.42 -6.56
C GLY A 99 0.30 -13.25 -6.71
N ILE A 100 -0.74 -12.92 -5.94
CA ILE A 100 -2.06 -13.57 -6.02
C ILE A 100 -2.75 -13.26 -7.35
N LEU A 101 -2.70 -12.01 -7.79
CA LEU A 101 -3.39 -11.56 -9.01
C LEU A 101 -2.84 -12.19 -10.28
N PHE A 102 -1.52 -12.36 -10.34
CA PHE A 102 -0.88 -12.74 -11.59
C PHE A 102 -0.59 -14.23 -11.71
N ASP A 103 -0.93 -15.06 -10.72
CA ASP A 103 -0.90 -16.55 -10.66
C ASP A 103 0.01 -17.25 -11.68
N ARG A 104 1.21 -16.72 -11.86
CA ARG A 104 2.20 -17.20 -12.82
C ARG A 104 3.55 -17.23 -12.13
N PRO A 105 4.37 -18.26 -12.40
CA PRO A 105 5.71 -18.32 -11.86
C PRO A 105 6.43 -17.01 -12.19
N ILE A 106 7.21 -16.52 -11.22
CA ILE A 106 7.98 -15.25 -11.16
C ILE A 106 8.95 -15.05 -12.37
N THR A 107 8.89 -15.93 -13.38
CA THR A 107 9.71 -16.02 -14.57
C THR A 107 9.27 -15.13 -15.73
N THR A 108 8.05 -14.57 -15.77
CA THR A 108 7.69 -13.49 -16.72
C THR A 108 8.12 -12.14 -16.17
N LYS A 109 9.43 -11.89 -16.29
CA LYS A 109 10.21 -10.88 -15.56
C LYS A 109 9.92 -9.39 -15.83
N MET A 110 9.05 -9.02 -16.79
CA MET A 110 9.00 -7.61 -17.25
C MET A 110 7.86 -6.75 -16.70
N ASP A 111 6.69 -7.28 -16.33
CA ASP A 111 5.52 -6.42 -15.99
C ASP A 111 5.15 -6.35 -14.50
N MET A 112 5.58 -7.31 -13.66
CA MET A 112 5.28 -7.30 -12.22
C MET A 112 6.12 -6.30 -11.41
N PHE A 113 7.36 -6.06 -11.85
CA PHE A 113 8.32 -5.22 -11.12
C PHE A 113 7.94 -3.73 -11.15
N PRO A 114 7.56 -3.14 -12.30
CA PRO A 114 7.14 -1.74 -12.33
C PRO A 114 5.81 -1.54 -11.59
N GLY A 115 4.86 -2.47 -11.75
CA GLY A 115 3.56 -2.42 -11.07
C GLY A 115 3.70 -2.37 -9.56
N SER A 116 4.42 -3.35 -8.97
CA SER A 116 4.59 -3.41 -7.51
C SER A 116 5.30 -2.18 -6.95
N ILE A 117 6.29 -1.61 -7.65
CA ILE A 117 6.97 -0.37 -7.24
C ILE A 117 6.02 0.82 -7.22
N CYS A 118 5.17 0.96 -8.24
CA CYS A 118 4.23 2.07 -8.35
C CYS A 118 3.25 2.15 -7.19
N TYR A 119 2.89 1.01 -6.59
CA TYR A 119 2.01 0.96 -5.41
C TYR A 119 2.78 0.91 -4.09
N CYS A 120 3.99 0.34 -4.06
CA CYS A 120 4.86 0.35 -2.87
C CYS A 120 5.32 1.76 -2.50
N LEU A 121 5.78 2.55 -3.48
CA LEU A 121 6.36 3.87 -3.24
C LEU A 121 5.38 4.84 -2.56
N PRO A 122 4.15 5.05 -3.06
CA PRO A 122 3.15 5.87 -2.39
C PRO A 122 2.81 5.40 -0.98
N SER A 123 2.75 4.08 -0.75
CA SER A 123 2.48 3.56 0.59
C SER A 123 3.62 3.84 1.56
N ILE A 124 4.86 3.57 1.17
CA ILE A 124 6.04 3.89 1.97
C ILE A 124 6.08 5.40 2.23
N LEU A 125 5.99 6.23 1.20
CA LEU A 125 6.02 7.69 1.35
C LEU A 125 4.95 8.19 2.30
N SER A 126 3.72 7.69 2.19
CA SER A 126 2.62 8.10 3.06
C SER A 126 2.83 7.72 4.53
N ILE A 127 3.46 6.58 4.84
CA ILE A 127 3.85 6.21 6.21
C ILE A 127 4.76 7.28 6.83
N TRP A 128 5.66 7.84 6.02
CA TRP A 128 6.63 8.84 6.45
C TRP A 128 6.06 10.26 6.48
N ILE A 129 5.17 10.61 5.55
CA ILE A 129 4.53 11.92 5.47
C ILE A 129 3.46 12.10 6.55
N TYR A 130 2.60 11.10 6.75
CA TYR A 130 1.52 11.24 7.72
C TYR A 130 2.03 11.29 9.15
N ARG A 131 1.41 12.18 9.94
CA ARG A 131 1.78 12.39 11.33
C ARG A 131 1.52 11.11 12.13
N TRP A 132 2.58 10.59 12.75
CA TRP A 132 2.48 9.43 13.62
C TRP A 132 1.48 9.71 14.76
N PRO A 133 0.52 8.81 15.05
CA PRO A 133 -0.39 9.00 16.18
C PRO A 133 0.44 8.98 17.47
N ARG A 134 0.64 10.18 18.05
CA ARG A 134 1.39 10.33 19.30
C ARG A 134 0.59 9.66 20.42
N ARG A 135 1.28 9.06 21.39
CA ARG A 135 0.70 8.89 22.73
C ARG A 135 0.37 10.30 23.22
N MET A 136 -0.89 10.71 23.13
CA MET A 136 -1.36 11.88 23.84
C MET A 136 -1.20 11.54 25.33
N LYS A 137 -0.31 12.28 26.00
CA LYS A 137 -0.17 12.20 27.45
C LYS A 137 -1.50 12.60 28.09
#